data_AF-A0A811LJ18-F1
#
_entry.id   AF-A0A811LJ18-F1
#
_cell.length_a   1.000
_cell.length_b   1.000
_cell.length_c   1.000
_cell.angle_alpha   90.00
_cell.angle_beta   90.00
_cell.angle_gamma   90.00
#
_symmetry.space_group_name_H-M   'P 1'
#
loop_
_entity.id
_entity.type
_entity.pdbx_description
1 polymer ?
#
loop_
_entity_poly.entity_id
_entity_poly.type
_entity_poly.pdbx_seq_one_letter_code
_entity_poly.pdbx_strand_id
1 'polypeptide(L)'
;MSKLPAAAAARGIKFAYEGRLMNWARKFCWTYGWGGRQYGLLYHDQMFEPAPEVKEALRRLSLKEPWEYDQRKIRLTRGHNLAMNNEVLPKDKWTKWDEESFYLKPYLDEIEAEKNERVESSGYAPGYEAKDH
;
A
#
# COMPACT_ATOMS: atom_id res chain seq x y z
N MET A 1 7.19 1.01 -28.71
CA MET A 1 6.58 0.86 -27.37
C MET A 1 7.70 0.56 -26.39
N SER A 2 8.21 1.58 -25.71
CA SER A 2 9.19 1.40 -24.63
C SER A 2 8.55 0.50 -23.58
N LYS A 3 9.24 -0.58 -23.20
CA LYS A 3 8.82 -1.40 -22.06
C LYS A 3 8.81 -0.45 -20.87
N LEU A 4 7.62 -0.15 -20.34
CA LEU A 4 7.47 0.55 -19.07
C LEU A 4 8.35 -0.20 -18.06
N PRO A 5 9.17 0.50 -17.26
CA PRO A 5 9.98 -0.19 -16.26
C PRO A 5 9.02 -1.03 -15.42
N ALA A 6 9.25 -2.35 -15.42
CA ALA A 6 8.54 -3.24 -14.51
C ALA A 6 8.63 -2.60 -13.13
N ALA A 7 7.47 -2.39 -12.49
CA ALA A 7 7.35 -1.77 -11.18
C ALA A 7 8.52 -2.26 -10.34
N ALA A 8 9.39 -1.32 -9.96
CA ALA A 8 10.61 -1.64 -9.25
C ALA A 8 10.18 -2.45 -8.03
N ALA A 9 10.58 -3.73 -8.01
CA ALA A 9 10.42 -4.61 -6.86
C ALA A 9 10.74 -3.84 -5.58
N ALA A 10 10.12 -4.18 -4.45
CA ALA A 10 10.26 -3.59 -3.10
C ALA A 10 11.71 -3.46 -2.57
N ARG A 11 12.62 -2.85 -3.33
CA ARG A 11 14.04 -2.66 -3.06
C ARG A 11 14.15 -1.36 -2.27
N GLY A 12 14.11 -1.50 -0.95
CA GLY A 12 14.40 -0.41 -0.03
C GLY A 12 13.32 -0.10 1.00
N ILE A 13 12.18 -0.81 0.97
CA ILE A 13 11.12 -0.61 1.96
C ILE A 13 11.47 -1.35 3.24
N LYS A 14 11.69 -0.59 4.30
CA LYS A 14 12.02 -1.12 5.63
C LYS A 14 10.77 -1.29 6.46
N PHE A 15 10.49 -2.50 6.92
CA PHE A 15 9.44 -2.73 7.91
C PHE A 15 10.01 -2.61 9.32
N ALA A 16 9.17 -2.25 10.31
CA ALA A 16 9.58 -2.21 11.71
C ALA A 16 10.17 -3.55 12.19
N TYR A 17 9.66 -4.67 11.66
CA TYR A 17 10.13 -6.02 11.97
C TYR A 17 10.54 -6.76 10.70
N GLU A 18 11.85 -6.87 10.45
CA GLU A 18 12.42 -7.54 9.26
C GLU A 18 13.03 -8.92 9.54
N GLY A 19 12.74 -9.51 10.70
CA GLY A 19 13.21 -10.85 11.04
C GLY A 19 12.72 -11.90 10.04
N ARG A 20 13.49 -12.99 9.85
CA ARG A 20 13.16 -14.09 8.92
C ARG A 20 11.73 -14.62 9.13
N LEU A 21 11.35 -14.82 10.39
CA LEU A 21 10.01 -15.27 10.76
C LEU A 21 8.93 -14.27 10.35
N MET A 22 9.15 -12.98 10.58
CA MET A 22 8.18 -11.92 10.24
C MET A 22 8.04 -11.73 8.73
N ASN A 23 9.14 -11.83 7.98
CA ASN A 23 9.08 -11.80 6.52
C ASN A 23 8.35 -13.03 5.96
N TRP A 24 8.59 -14.22 6.53
CA TRP A 24 7.83 -15.42 6.19
C TRP A 24 6.34 -15.25 6.51
N ALA A 25 6.01 -14.77 7.71
CA ALA A 25 4.63 -14.53 8.13
C ALA A 25 3.93 -13.51 7.23
N ARG A 26 4.59 -12.40 6.89
CA ARG A 26 4.06 -11.39 5.95
C ARG A 26 3.78 -12.00 4.59
N LYS A 27 4.74 -12.75 4.03
CA LYS A 27 4.56 -13.45 2.76
C LYS A 27 3.43 -14.47 2.84
N PHE A 28 3.32 -15.22 3.93
CA PHE A 28 2.26 -16.21 4.15
C PHE A 28 0.88 -15.54 4.24
N CYS A 29 0.72 -14.55 5.12
CA CYS A 29 -0.52 -13.79 5.29
C CYS A 29 -0.93 -13.09 4.00
N TRP A 30 0.02 -12.49 3.28
CA TRP A 30 -0.23 -11.99 1.94
C TRP A 30 -0.74 -13.16 1.08
N THR A 31 0.05 -14.22 0.87
CA THR A 31 -0.17 -15.34 -0.09
C THR A 31 -1.43 -16.19 0.15
N TYR A 32 -1.89 -16.30 1.39
CA TYR A 32 -3.01 -17.18 1.74
C TYR A 32 -4.14 -16.46 2.48
N GLY A 33 -3.84 -15.37 3.20
CA GLY A 33 -4.82 -14.62 4.00
C GLY A 33 -5.52 -13.47 3.26
N TRP A 34 -5.04 -13.08 2.08
CA TRP A 34 -5.58 -11.94 1.32
C TRP A 34 -5.93 -12.29 -0.13
N GLY A 35 -7.17 -12.03 -0.57
CA GLY A 35 -7.67 -12.41 -1.90
C GLY A 35 -7.39 -11.42 -3.04
N GLY A 36 -6.87 -10.22 -2.74
CA GLY A 36 -6.72 -9.15 -3.76
C GLY A 36 -5.83 -9.51 -4.95
N ARG A 37 -4.92 -10.48 -4.79
CA ARG A 37 -4.12 -11.06 -5.88
C ARG A 37 -4.93 -11.55 -7.06
N GLN A 38 -6.09 -12.15 -6.79
CA GLN A 38 -6.94 -12.75 -7.82
C GLN A 38 -7.51 -11.70 -8.78
N TYR A 39 -7.57 -10.45 -8.31
CA TYR A 39 -7.97 -9.26 -9.06
C TYR A 39 -6.76 -8.48 -9.61
N GLY A 40 -5.55 -8.99 -9.36
CA GLY A 40 -4.26 -8.40 -9.70
C GLY A 40 -3.94 -7.10 -8.95
N LEU A 41 -4.52 -6.92 -7.76
CA LEU A 41 -4.25 -5.76 -6.91
C LEU A 41 -2.88 -5.91 -6.22
N LEU A 42 -2.31 -4.77 -5.83
CA LEU A 42 -1.20 -4.68 -4.88
C LEU A 42 -1.72 -4.43 -3.47
N TYR A 43 -0.93 -4.73 -2.44
CA TYR A 43 -1.40 -4.73 -1.06
C TYR A 43 -1.91 -3.37 -0.57
N HIS A 44 -1.33 -2.25 -1.02
CA HIS A 44 -1.85 -0.92 -0.63
C HIS A 44 -3.11 -0.49 -1.38
N ASP A 45 -3.52 -1.20 -2.43
CA ASP A 45 -4.74 -0.84 -3.17
C ASP A 45 -6.00 -1.02 -2.30
N GLN A 46 -5.96 -1.84 -1.24
CA GLN A 46 -7.09 -2.01 -0.31
C GLN A 46 -7.17 -0.94 0.81
N MET A 47 -6.20 -0.03 0.92
CA MET A 47 -6.21 0.93 2.02
C MET A 47 -7.42 1.86 1.95
N PHE A 48 -7.98 2.18 3.12
CA PHE A 48 -9.17 3.01 3.23
C PHE A 48 -8.85 4.47 2.90
N GLU A 49 -9.13 4.87 1.66
CA GLU A 49 -8.81 6.19 1.11
C GLU A 49 -9.35 7.40 1.90
N PRO A 50 -10.54 7.35 2.54
CA PRO A 50 -11.01 8.46 3.37
C PRO A 50 -10.18 8.71 4.63
N ALA A 51 -9.31 7.78 5.06
CA ALA A 51 -8.40 8.02 6.17
C ALA A 51 -7.44 9.19 5.83
N PRO A 52 -7.24 10.17 6.72
CA PRO A 52 -6.43 11.36 6.43
C PRO A 52 -5.00 11.06 5.95
N GLU A 53 -4.37 10.05 6.53
CA GLU A 53 -3.00 9.63 6.25
C GLU A 53 -2.90 8.99 4.87
N VAL A 54 -3.89 8.14 4.52
CA VAL A 54 -3.96 7.50 3.21
C VAL A 54 -4.25 8.53 2.13
N LYS A 55 -5.18 9.47 2.40
CA LYS A 55 -5.50 10.56 1.48
C LYS A 55 -4.29 11.44 1.20
N GLU A 56 -3.55 11.83 2.25
CA GLU A 56 -2.33 12.63 2.09
C GLU A 56 -1.22 11.84 1.40
N ALA A 57 -1.04 10.55 1.73
CA ALA A 57 -0.08 9.68 1.05
C ALA A 57 -0.40 9.56 -0.45
N LEU A 58 -1.67 9.39 -0.83
CA LEU A 58 -2.10 9.35 -2.22
C LEU A 58 -1.94 10.70 -2.93
N ARG A 59 -2.16 11.82 -2.24
CA ARG A 59 -1.87 13.16 -2.78
C ARG A 59 -0.37 13.30 -3.08
N ARG A 60 0.50 12.92 -2.14
CA ARG A 60 1.96 12.94 -2.35
C ARG A 60 2.39 12.01 -3.47
N LEU A 61 1.83 10.79 -3.54
CA LEU A 61 2.07 9.84 -4.63
C LEU A 61 1.68 10.43 -5.98
N SER A 62 0.51 11.08 -6.09
CA SER A 62 0.07 11.70 -7.35
C SER A 62 0.96 12.84 -7.82
N LEU A 63 1.69 13.49 -6.90
CA LEU A 63 2.60 14.60 -7.22
C LEU A 63 4.03 14.12 -7.50
N LYS A 64 4.56 13.18 -6.71
CA LYS A 64 5.94 12.67 -6.84
C LYS A 64 6.04 11.59 -7.93
N GLU A 65 5.05 10.70 -8.02
CA GLU A 65 5.05 9.54 -8.93
C GLU A 65 3.69 9.37 -9.65
N PRO A 66 3.32 10.29 -10.56
CA PRO A 66 2.00 10.27 -11.22
C PRO A 66 1.70 8.95 -11.95
N TRP A 67 2.73 8.30 -12.52
CA TRP A 67 2.57 7.04 -13.24
C TRP A 67 2.13 5.89 -12.33
N GLU A 68 2.65 5.80 -11.10
CA GLU A 68 2.26 4.76 -10.14
C GLU A 68 0.84 5.00 -9.63
N TYR A 69 0.48 6.28 -9.43
CA TYR A 69 -0.88 6.68 -9.10
C TYR A 69 -1.90 6.28 -10.19
N ASP A 70 -1.55 6.47 -11.47
CA ASP A 70 -2.41 6.05 -12.57
C ASP A 70 -2.46 4.51 -12.73
N GLN A 71 -1.34 3.81 -12.51
CA GLN A 71 -1.35 2.35 -12.45
C GLN A 71 -2.26 1.81 -11.34
N ARG A 72 -2.26 2.43 -10.16
CA ARG A 72 -3.21 2.11 -9.08
C ARG A 72 -4.65 2.22 -9.57
N LYS A 73 -5.04 3.31 -10.25
CA LYS A 73 -6.40 3.47 -10.79
C LYS A 73 -6.76 2.35 -11.77
N ILE A 74 -5.84 1.99 -12.67
CA ILE A 74 -6.06 0.89 -13.63
C ILE A 74 -6.30 -0.43 -12.89
N ARG A 75 -5.48 -0.73 -11.86
CA ARG A 75 -5.65 -1.94 -11.03
C ARG A 75 -7.00 -1.96 -10.31
N LEU A 76 -7.39 -0.83 -9.70
CA LEU A 76 -8.66 -0.69 -8.99
C LEU A 76 -9.87 -0.82 -9.91
N THR A 77 -9.87 -0.14 -11.06
CA THR A 77 -10.95 -0.25 -12.05
C THR A 77 -11.10 -1.68 -12.55
N ARG A 78 -9.98 -2.37 -12.85
CA ARG A 78 -10.01 -3.78 -13.24
C ARG A 78 -10.58 -4.66 -12.13
N GLY A 79 -10.10 -4.48 -10.89
CA GLY A 79 -10.55 -5.25 -9.74
C GLY A 79 -12.04 -5.06 -9.47
N HIS A 80 -12.54 -3.82 -9.59
CA HIS A 80 -13.95 -3.50 -9.45
C HIS A 80 -14.79 -4.19 -10.52
N ASN A 81 -14.40 -4.10 -11.80
CA ASN A 81 -15.14 -4.75 -12.90
C ASN A 81 -15.23 -6.28 -12.71
N LEU A 82 -14.11 -6.91 -12.34
CA LEU A 82 -14.08 -8.35 -12.07
C LEU A 82 -14.99 -8.71 -10.88
N ALA A 83 -14.92 -7.94 -9.79
CA ALA A 83 -15.76 -8.17 -8.62
C ALA A 83 -17.25 -8.01 -8.94
N MET A 84 -17.63 -6.98 -9.71
CA MET A 84 -19.02 -6.78 -10.16
C MET A 84 -19.55 -7.95 -10.98
N ASN A 85 -18.71 -8.57 -11.81
CA ASN A 85 -19.08 -9.71 -12.64
C ASN A 85 -18.97 -11.07 -11.92
N ASN A 86 -18.54 -11.10 -10.65
CA ASN A 86 -18.19 -12.33 -9.93
C ASN A 86 -17.11 -13.17 -10.64
N GLU A 87 -16.18 -12.49 -11.30
CA GLU A 87 -15.08 -13.10 -12.04
C GLU A 87 -13.74 -12.88 -11.32
N VAL A 88 -12.76 -13.72 -11.65
CA VAL A 88 -11.37 -13.58 -11.19
C VAL A 88 -10.42 -13.71 -12.38
N LEU A 89 -9.21 -13.15 -12.26
CA LEU A 89 -8.20 -13.34 -13.29
C LEU A 89 -7.78 -14.82 -13.39
N PRO A 90 -7.33 -15.27 -14.57
CA PRO A 90 -6.55 -16.50 -14.70
C PRO A 90 -5.35 -16.50 -13.75
N LYS A 91 -5.02 -17.67 -13.18
CA LYS A 91 -3.99 -17.82 -12.12
C LYS A 91 -2.61 -17.33 -12.53
N ASP A 92 -2.27 -17.41 -13.81
CA ASP A 92 -1.01 -16.92 -14.39
C ASP A 92 -0.88 -15.39 -14.32
N LYS A 93 -2.01 -14.67 -14.25
CA LYS A 93 -2.09 -13.20 -14.18
C LYS A 93 -2.29 -12.65 -12.76
N TRP A 94 -2.31 -13.51 -11.75
CA TRP A 94 -2.38 -13.07 -10.36
C TRP A 94 -1.09 -12.33 -10.00
N THR A 95 -1.20 -11.27 -9.21
CA THR A 95 -0.01 -10.55 -8.73
C THR A 95 0.84 -11.49 -7.90
N LYS A 96 2.16 -11.41 -8.09
CA LYS A 96 3.15 -12.24 -7.40
C LYS A 96 3.80 -11.48 -6.27
N TRP A 97 4.27 -12.21 -5.26
CA TRP A 97 4.94 -11.60 -4.11
C TRP A 97 6.17 -10.79 -4.52
N ASP A 98 6.91 -11.28 -5.51
CA ASP A 98 8.14 -10.63 -5.98
C ASP A 98 7.86 -9.35 -6.79
N GLU A 99 6.61 -9.15 -7.21
CA GLU A 99 6.11 -7.94 -7.88
C GLU A 99 5.46 -6.96 -6.90
N GLU A 100 5.28 -7.34 -5.63
CA GLU A 100 4.73 -6.46 -4.60
C GLU A 100 5.73 -5.33 -4.32
N SER A 101 5.26 -4.09 -4.44
CA SER A 101 6.09 -2.90 -4.32
C SER A 101 5.90 -2.19 -3.00
N PHE A 102 4.81 -2.46 -2.25
CA PHE A 102 4.41 -1.67 -1.08
C PHE A 102 4.51 -0.14 -1.31
N TYR A 103 4.11 0.32 -2.51
CA TYR A 103 4.37 1.67 -3.04
C TYR A 103 3.93 2.84 -2.13
N LEU A 104 2.91 2.67 -1.29
CA LEU A 104 2.39 3.75 -0.45
C LEU A 104 3.17 3.89 0.87
N LYS A 105 3.93 2.86 1.27
CA LYS A 105 4.63 2.83 2.57
C LYS A 105 5.61 3.99 2.78
N PRO A 106 6.48 4.39 1.83
CA PRO A 106 7.38 5.52 2.04
C PRO A 106 6.67 6.81 2.43
N TYR A 107 5.51 7.07 1.82
CA TYR A 107 4.70 8.25 2.12
C TYR A 107 4.00 8.15 3.47
N LEU A 108 3.56 6.95 3.84
CA LEU A 108 2.96 6.71 5.16
C LEU A 108 4.00 6.88 6.27
N ASP A 109 5.22 6.37 6.06
CA ASP A 109 6.33 6.53 7.02
C ASP A 109 6.70 8.02 7.20
N GLU A 110 6.74 8.81 6.10
CA GLU A 110 6.95 10.27 6.18
C GLU A 110 5.86 10.96 7.03
N ILE A 111 4.58 10.61 6.80
CA ILE A 111 3.44 11.22 7.51
C ILE A 111 3.44 10.83 8.99
N GLU A 112 3.76 9.58 9.31
CA GLU A 112 3.88 9.10 10.69
C GLU A 112 5.02 9.82 11.43
N ALA A 113 6.17 10.02 10.77
CA ALA A 113 7.28 10.80 11.33
C ALA A 113 6.88 12.26 11.61
N GLU A 114 6.24 12.94 10.65
CA GLU A 114 5.76 14.33 10.81
C GLU A 114 4.75 14.46 11.96
N LYS A 115 3.89 13.45 12.14
CA LYS A 115 2.95 13.41 13.27
C LYS A 115 3.68 13.29 14.60
N ASN A 116 4.63 12.37 14.70
CA ASN A 116 5.41 12.17 15.91
C ASN A 116 6.21 13.43 16.27
N GLU A 117 6.87 14.07 15.31
CA GLU A 117 7.59 15.33 15.50
C GLU A 117 6.65 16.47 15.96
N ARG A 118 5.43 16.54 15.42
CA ARG A 118 4.44 17.52 15.87
C ARG A 118 4.04 17.27 17.33
N VAL A 119 3.80 16.03 17.72
CA VAL A 119 3.44 15.68 19.10
C VAL A 119 4.59 16.02 20.05
N GLU A 120 5.83 15.67 19.68
CA GLU A 120 7.02 15.97 20.47
C GLU A 120 7.28 17.47 20.62
N SER A 121 7.12 18.25 19.53
CA SER A 121 7.40 19.69 19.53
C SER A 121 6.30 20.53 20.15
N SER A 122 5.02 20.19 19.91
CA SER A 122 3.87 20.98 20.40
C SER A 122 3.32 20.51 21.74
N GLY A 123 3.65 19.27 22.15
CA GLY A 123 3.05 18.61 23.31
C GLY A 123 1.55 18.27 23.14
N TYR A 124 0.96 18.54 21.97
CA TYR A 124 -0.44 18.29 21.69
C TYR A 124 -0.61 16.96 20.95
N ALA A 125 -1.07 15.94 21.65
CA ALA A 125 -1.58 14.73 21.03
C ALA A 125 -3.01 14.99 20.49
N PRO A 126 -3.32 14.58 19.24
CA PRO A 126 -4.69 14.62 18.74
C PRO A 126 -5.65 13.91 19.71
N GLY A 127 -6.88 14.40 19.82
CA GLY A 127 -7.85 13.89 20.81
C GLY A 127 -8.25 12.41 20.70
N TYR A 128 -7.88 11.70 19.62
CA TYR A 128 -8.06 10.24 19.51
C TYR A 128 -6.88 9.43 20.10
N GLU A 129 -5.74 10.07 20.37
CA GLU A 129 -4.56 9.48 21.00
C GLU A 129 -4.39 9.89 22.47
N ALA A 130 -5.09 10.95 22.89
CA ALA A 130 -5.18 11.32 24.29
C ALA A 130 -5.88 10.18 25.04
N LYS A 131 -5.10 9.38 25.77
CA LYS A 131 -5.66 8.43 26.73
C LYS A 131 -6.40 9.24 27.78
N ASP A 132 -7.71 9.07 27.84
CA ASP A 132 -8.50 9.55 28.98
C ASP A 132 -7.88 8.94 30.25
N HIS A 133 -7.26 9.80 31.06
CA HIS A 133 -6.70 9.47 32.36
C HIS A 133 -7.70 9.84 33.46
#